data_AF-A0A7S3T174-F1
#
_entry.id   AF-A0A7S3T174-F1
#
_cell.length_a   1.000
_cell.length_b   1.000
_cell.length_c   1.000
_cell.angle_alpha   90.00
_cell.angle_beta   90.00
_cell.angle_gamma   90.00
#
_symmetry.space_group_name_H-M   'P 1'
#
loop_
_entity.id
_entity.type
_entity.pdbx_description
1 polymer ?
#
loop_
_entity_poly.entity_id
_entity_poly.type
_entity_poly.pdbx_seq_one_letter_code
_entity_poly.pdbx_strand_id
1 'polypeptide(L)'
;KLLPTRRTARLEPGASSLPAAEILIATPGGFKQVARRAPSLIGGTPPWLLLLDEAHELASDTTLHEALVALPAAQRVLLTATPPLQDMPALSQLAALAGVAVPARPGELRHFLDACARTSAWTARGIPLEHATVRCRLTRSEQLLYFSERQRVRYEATTTQGAQRLLRACTQFSADAAETLESSVQRELRRRKAELASAEAVLATNGAGQHKAELANASSGASSAAADEERAVRAAASVRYFELAMRAARGEEAGEEAPTCSICLEGLATEAASITVCGHTFHTRCIEAACPFEGYSIRERCPICRAELVPNDIEAASQFCEAEEEEE
;
A
#
# COMPACT_ATOMS: atom_id res chain seq x y z
N LYS A 1 2.75 23.98 -46.31
CA LYS A 1 3.00 23.80 -44.86
C LYS A 1 3.77 22.50 -44.70
N LEU A 2 5.05 22.56 -44.34
CA LEU A 2 5.84 21.37 -44.01
C LEU A 2 5.17 20.70 -42.79
N LEU A 3 4.72 19.45 -42.95
CA LEU A 3 4.28 18.64 -41.82
C LEU A 3 5.48 18.49 -40.87
N PRO A 4 5.31 18.67 -39.54
CA PRO A 4 6.38 18.41 -38.60
C PRO A 4 6.80 16.94 -38.74
N THR A 5 8.04 16.70 -39.15
CA THR A 5 8.64 15.37 -39.24
C THR A 5 8.88 14.87 -37.82
N ARG A 6 7.96 14.05 -37.30
CA ARG A 6 8.13 13.35 -36.04
C ARG A 6 9.12 12.19 -36.22
N ARG A 7 9.95 11.93 -35.22
CA ARG A 7 10.88 10.79 -35.25
C ARG A 7 10.10 9.51 -34.96
N THR A 8 10.04 8.61 -35.94
CA THR A 8 9.41 7.30 -35.80
C THR A 8 10.46 6.21 -35.73
N ALA A 9 10.31 5.25 -34.82
CA ALA A 9 11.14 4.06 -34.76
C ALA A 9 10.30 2.80 -34.57
N ARG A 10 10.81 1.68 -35.06
CA ARG A 10 10.24 0.36 -34.81
C ARG A 10 10.86 -0.22 -33.54
N LEU A 11 10.04 -0.82 -32.69
CA LEU A 11 10.51 -1.57 -31.54
C LEU A 11 10.95 -2.96 -31.99
N GLU A 12 12.25 -3.21 -31.92
CA GLU A 12 12.83 -4.50 -32.28
C GLU A 12 12.66 -5.52 -31.13
N PRO A 13 12.37 -6.80 -31.43
CA PRO A 13 12.11 -7.82 -30.39
C PRO A 13 13.29 -8.05 -29.42
N GLY A 14 14.51 -7.71 -29.86
CA GLY A 14 15.75 -7.80 -29.07
C GLY A 14 16.20 -6.50 -28.41
N ALA A 15 15.38 -5.45 -28.43
CA ALA A 15 15.78 -4.14 -27.91
C ALA A 15 16.05 -4.18 -26.39
N SER A 16 17.23 -3.71 -25.99
CA SER A 16 17.65 -3.51 -24.60
C SER A 16 17.44 -2.08 -24.09
N SER A 17 16.99 -1.18 -24.96
CA SER A 17 16.63 0.21 -24.65
C SER A 17 15.53 0.70 -25.60
N LEU A 18 14.74 1.70 -25.18
CA LEU A 18 13.77 2.33 -26.08
C LEU A 18 14.50 3.23 -27.09
N PRO A 19 14.15 3.19 -28.39
CA PRO A 19 14.70 4.12 -29.37
C PRO A 19 14.37 5.56 -28.98
N ALA A 20 15.29 6.48 -29.25
CA ALA A 20 15.05 7.92 -29.10
C ALA A 20 14.11 8.43 -30.22
N ALA A 21 12.83 8.07 -30.12
CA ALA A 21 11.78 8.39 -31.08
C ALA A 21 10.55 8.96 -30.37
N GLU A 22 9.78 9.77 -31.08
CA GLU A 22 8.51 10.34 -30.61
C GLU A 22 7.34 9.40 -30.90
N ILE A 23 7.47 8.56 -31.93
CA ILE A 23 6.49 7.52 -32.27
C ILE A 23 7.22 6.19 -32.28
N LEU A 24 6.73 5.25 -31.47
CA LEU A 24 7.21 3.87 -31.43
C LEU A 24 6.15 2.95 -32.02
N ILE A 25 6.55 2.16 -33.01
CA ILE A 25 5.70 1.16 -33.64
C ILE A 25 6.22 -0.23 -33.27
N ALA A 26 5.37 -1.05 -32.66
CA ALA A 26 5.71 -2.41 -32.29
C ALA A 26 4.72 -3.39 -32.91
N THR A 27 5.22 -4.56 -33.34
CA THR A 27 4.32 -5.69 -33.59
C THR A 27 3.95 -6.35 -32.27
N PRO A 28 2.78 -7.02 -32.17
CA PRO A 28 2.38 -7.76 -30.97
C PRO A 28 3.48 -8.69 -30.44
N GLY A 29 4.10 -9.47 -31.33
CA GLY A 29 5.20 -10.38 -30.99
C GLY A 29 6.48 -9.66 -30.54
N GLY A 30 6.83 -8.53 -31.17
CA GLY A 30 8.00 -7.74 -30.79
C GLY A 30 7.83 -7.09 -29.42
N PHE A 31 6.66 -6.49 -29.16
CA PHE A 31 6.33 -5.91 -27.86
C PHE A 31 6.34 -6.96 -26.75
N LYS A 32 5.72 -8.13 -26.99
CA LYS A 32 5.68 -9.25 -26.04
C LYS A 32 7.07 -9.70 -25.59
N GLN A 33 8.05 -9.74 -26.51
CA GLN A 33 9.43 -10.10 -26.18
C GLN A 33 10.11 -9.03 -25.32
N VAL A 34 9.93 -7.75 -25.66
CA VAL A 34 10.51 -6.64 -24.88
C VAL A 34 9.87 -6.55 -23.49
N ALA A 35 8.54 -6.66 -23.39
CA ALA A 35 7.80 -6.64 -22.12
C ALA A 35 8.25 -7.76 -21.17
N ARG A 36 8.53 -8.96 -21.71
CA ARG A 36 9.06 -10.09 -20.92
C ARG A 36 10.50 -9.90 -20.47
N ARG A 37 11.37 -9.36 -21.33
CA ARG A 37 12.82 -9.28 -21.06
C ARG A 37 13.21 -8.05 -20.26
N ALA A 38 12.48 -6.95 -20.43
CA ALA A 38 12.84 -5.66 -19.88
C ALA A 38 11.59 -4.81 -19.55
N PRO A 39 10.74 -5.24 -18.60
CA PRO A 39 9.49 -4.54 -18.24
C PRO A 39 9.74 -3.11 -17.74
N SER A 40 10.89 -2.86 -17.11
CA SER A 40 11.30 -1.53 -16.64
C SER A 40 11.56 -0.52 -17.75
N LEU A 41 11.88 -0.97 -18.97
CA LEU A 41 12.06 -0.06 -20.12
C LEU A 41 10.76 0.59 -20.55
N ILE A 42 9.64 -0.11 -20.38
CA ILE A 42 8.33 0.35 -20.83
C ILE A 42 7.52 1.00 -19.69
N GLY A 43 7.89 0.70 -18.43
CA GLY A 43 7.28 1.28 -17.22
C GLY A 43 7.79 2.67 -16.80
N GLY A 44 8.88 3.17 -17.40
CA GLY A 44 9.42 4.52 -17.14
C GLY A 44 8.74 5.61 -18.01
N THR A 45 8.29 6.71 -17.39
CA THR A 45 7.46 7.77 -18.01
C THR A 45 8.17 8.60 -19.09
N PRO A 46 7.50 8.89 -20.23
CA PRO A 46 6.52 9.99 -20.36
C PRO A 46 5.09 9.49 -20.66
N PRO A 47 4.05 10.35 -20.65
CA PRO A 47 2.68 9.93 -20.96
C PRO A 47 2.56 9.41 -22.40
N TRP A 48 2.44 8.10 -22.55
CA TRP A 48 2.21 7.47 -23.85
C TRP A 48 0.76 7.72 -24.31
N LEU A 49 0.59 8.07 -25.58
CA LEU A 49 -0.63 7.79 -26.31
C LEU A 49 -0.47 6.38 -26.87
N LEU A 50 -1.24 5.43 -26.34
CA LEU A 50 -1.22 4.06 -26.79
C LEU A 50 -2.29 3.85 -27.87
N LEU A 51 -1.87 3.56 -29.09
CA LEU A 51 -2.77 3.20 -30.18
C LEU A 51 -2.66 1.70 -30.43
N LEU A 52 -3.77 1.00 -30.22
CA LEU A 52 -3.89 -0.45 -30.34
C LEU A 52 -4.70 -0.76 -31.59
N ASP A 53 -4.03 -1.26 -32.62
CA ASP A 53 -4.68 -1.75 -33.83
C ASP A 53 -5.16 -3.20 -33.64
N GLU A 54 -6.26 -3.55 -34.30
CA GLU A 54 -6.97 -4.83 -34.14
C GLU A 54 -7.12 -5.27 -32.68
N ALA A 55 -7.59 -4.36 -31.83
CA ALA A 55 -7.60 -4.55 -30.37
C ALA A 55 -8.34 -5.81 -29.89
N HIS A 56 -9.28 -6.34 -30.67
CA HIS A 56 -9.97 -7.59 -30.38
C HIS A 56 -9.03 -8.82 -30.43
N GLU A 57 -8.05 -8.84 -31.34
CA GLU A 57 -7.02 -9.89 -31.37
C GLU A 57 -6.07 -9.76 -30.17
N LEU A 58 -5.69 -8.52 -29.84
CA LEU A 58 -4.80 -8.24 -28.71
C LEU A 58 -5.44 -8.62 -27.36
N ALA A 59 -6.76 -8.46 -27.24
CA ALA A 59 -7.51 -8.86 -26.05
C ALA A 59 -7.48 -10.38 -25.83
N SER A 60 -7.45 -11.16 -26.92
CA SER A 60 -7.49 -12.63 -26.86
C SER A 60 -6.15 -13.28 -26.45
N ASP A 61 -5.01 -12.63 -26.65
CA ASP A 61 -3.70 -13.11 -26.17
C ASP A 61 -3.47 -12.66 -24.72
N THR A 62 -3.76 -13.55 -23.75
CA THR A 62 -3.66 -13.27 -22.30
C THR A 62 -2.33 -12.63 -21.90
N THR A 63 -1.22 -13.15 -22.42
CA THR A 63 0.12 -12.69 -22.01
C THR A 63 0.50 -11.34 -22.60
N LEU A 64 -0.05 -10.99 -23.77
CA LEU A 64 0.13 -9.67 -24.36
C LEU A 64 -0.83 -8.67 -23.72
N HIS A 65 -2.06 -9.09 -23.46
CA HIS A 65 -3.11 -8.33 -22.79
C HIS A 65 -2.63 -7.79 -21.44
N GLU A 66 -2.11 -8.66 -20.56
CA GLU A 66 -1.59 -8.28 -19.25
C GLU A 66 -0.50 -7.20 -19.35
N ALA A 67 0.45 -7.36 -20.28
CA ALA A 67 1.52 -6.40 -20.52
C ALA A 67 1.00 -5.04 -21.01
N LEU A 68 0.00 -5.03 -21.88
CA LEU A 68 -0.63 -3.81 -22.40
C LEU A 68 -1.51 -3.12 -21.36
N VAL A 69 -2.20 -3.86 -20.50
CA VAL A 69 -2.98 -3.30 -19.38
C VAL A 69 -2.06 -2.65 -18.35
N ALA A 70 -0.96 -3.32 -17.99
CA ALA A 70 0.01 -2.80 -17.03
C ALA A 70 0.80 -1.58 -17.53
N LEU A 71 0.81 -1.32 -18.84
CA LEU A 71 1.57 -0.22 -19.43
C LEU A 71 0.98 1.15 -19.02
N PRO A 72 1.74 2.05 -18.36
CA PRO A 72 1.24 3.38 -18.06
C PRO A 72 1.01 4.16 -19.36
N ALA A 73 -0.19 4.66 -19.58
CA ALA A 73 -0.53 5.47 -20.74
C ALA A 73 -1.47 6.60 -20.30
N ALA A 74 -1.23 7.82 -20.78
CA ALA A 74 -2.13 8.94 -20.48
C ALA A 74 -3.43 8.84 -21.28
N GLN A 75 -3.36 8.25 -22.47
CA GLN A 75 -4.52 8.02 -23.31
C GLN A 75 -4.36 6.69 -24.06
N ARG A 76 -5.47 5.96 -24.18
CA ARG A 76 -5.56 4.69 -24.90
C ARG A 76 -6.60 4.81 -26.00
N VAL A 77 -6.23 4.42 -27.21
CA VAL A 77 -7.09 4.41 -28.40
C VAL A 77 -7.09 2.99 -28.95
N LEU A 78 -8.26 2.38 -28.98
CA LEU A 78 -8.45 1.02 -29.50
C LEU A 78 -9.12 1.13 -30.87
N LEU A 79 -8.51 0.50 -31.87
CA LEU A 79 -9.10 0.33 -33.19
C LEU A 79 -9.50 -1.14 -33.35
N THR A 80 -10.75 -1.38 -33.70
CA THR A 80 -11.24 -2.72 -34.02
C THR A 80 -12.42 -2.60 -34.97
N ALA A 81 -12.42 -3.40 -36.02
CA ALA A 81 -13.57 -3.52 -36.92
C ALA A 81 -14.63 -4.51 -36.39
N THR A 82 -14.21 -5.43 -35.52
CA THR A 82 -14.96 -6.62 -35.11
C THR A 82 -14.94 -6.80 -33.58
N PRO A 83 -15.56 -5.88 -32.83
CA PRO A 83 -15.66 -6.03 -31.38
C PRO A 83 -16.46 -7.31 -31.04
N PRO A 84 -16.06 -8.06 -29.99
CA PRO A 84 -16.72 -9.31 -29.59
C PRO A 84 -18.04 -9.03 -28.85
N LEU A 85 -19.05 -8.53 -29.56
CA LEU A 85 -20.32 -8.03 -28.98
C LEU A 85 -21.16 -9.11 -28.28
N GLN A 86 -20.90 -10.39 -28.55
CA GLN A 86 -21.65 -11.52 -28.01
C GLN A 86 -20.87 -12.30 -26.94
N ASP A 87 -19.57 -12.04 -26.80
CA ASP A 87 -18.68 -12.71 -25.86
C ASP A 87 -18.33 -11.74 -24.73
N MET A 88 -19.06 -11.86 -23.62
CA MET A 88 -18.95 -10.96 -22.48
C MET A 88 -17.55 -10.98 -21.83
N PRO A 89 -16.91 -12.16 -21.61
CA PRO A 89 -15.51 -12.22 -21.21
C PRO A 89 -14.55 -11.49 -22.15
N ALA A 90 -14.66 -11.71 -23.47
CA ALA A 90 -13.79 -11.05 -24.44
C ALA A 90 -14.01 -9.52 -24.48
N LEU A 91 -15.24 -9.09 -24.27
CA LEU A 91 -15.58 -7.67 -24.20
C LEU A 91 -15.04 -7.01 -22.91
N SER A 92 -15.06 -7.73 -21.79
CA SER A 92 -14.42 -7.29 -20.54
C SER A 92 -12.91 -7.14 -20.70
N GLN A 93 -12.26 -8.07 -21.41
CA GLN A 93 -10.84 -7.97 -21.73
C GLN A 93 -10.54 -6.75 -22.62
N LEU A 94 -11.39 -6.47 -23.60
CA LEU A 94 -11.28 -5.28 -24.45
C LEU A 94 -11.45 -3.98 -23.65
N ALA A 95 -12.39 -3.93 -22.69
CA ALA A 95 -12.57 -2.78 -21.81
C ALA A 95 -11.34 -2.53 -20.91
N ALA A 96 -10.72 -3.60 -20.40
CA ALA A 96 -9.49 -3.50 -19.62
C ALA A 96 -8.33 -2.92 -20.44
N LEU A 97 -8.22 -3.23 -21.74
CA LEU A 97 -7.25 -2.60 -22.64
C LEU A 97 -7.47 -1.09 -22.80
N ALA A 98 -8.71 -0.62 -22.69
CA ALA A 98 -9.04 0.81 -22.67
C ALA A 98 -8.74 1.48 -21.31
N GLY A 99 -8.33 0.71 -20.30
CA GLY A 99 -8.10 1.19 -18.94
C GLY A 99 -9.38 1.32 -18.11
N VAL A 100 -10.47 0.67 -18.54
CA VAL A 100 -11.77 0.70 -17.85
C VAL A 100 -12.06 -0.67 -17.27
N ALA A 101 -12.28 -0.74 -15.96
CA ALA A 101 -12.77 -1.96 -15.31
C ALA A 101 -14.30 -1.99 -15.41
N VAL A 102 -14.83 -2.93 -16.18
CA VAL A 102 -16.28 -3.15 -16.29
C VAL A 102 -16.60 -4.52 -15.68
N PRO A 103 -17.54 -4.60 -14.72
CA PRO A 103 -17.98 -5.88 -14.19
C PRO A 103 -18.50 -6.79 -15.32
N ALA A 104 -18.25 -8.10 -15.23
CA ALA A 104 -18.71 -9.10 -16.20
C ALA A 104 -20.23 -9.37 -16.10
N ARG A 105 -21.03 -8.31 -16.01
CA ARG A 105 -22.49 -8.33 -15.99
C ARG A 105 -23.01 -7.89 -17.35
N PRO A 106 -24.01 -8.59 -17.93
CA PRO A 106 -24.55 -8.26 -19.25
C PRO A 106 -24.97 -6.81 -19.45
N GLY A 107 -25.59 -6.18 -18.43
CA GLY A 107 -26.04 -4.79 -18.50
C GLY A 107 -24.91 -3.76 -18.55
N GLU A 108 -23.88 -3.92 -17.72
CA GLU A 108 -22.75 -2.97 -17.59
C GLU A 108 -21.87 -2.96 -18.85
N LEU A 109 -21.56 -4.14 -19.36
CA LEU A 109 -20.77 -4.29 -20.58
C LEU A 109 -21.52 -3.80 -21.83
N ARG A 110 -22.85 -3.93 -21.85
CA ARG A 110 -23.67 -3.33 -22.90
C ARG A 110 -23.67 -1.81 -22.81
N HIS A 111 -23.76 -1.26 -21.61
CA HIS A 111 -23.65 0.18 -21.38
C HIS A 111 -22.28 0.73 -21.82
N PHE A 112 -21.18 0.02 -21.50
CA PHE A 112 -19.84 0.36 -21.98
C PHE A 112 -19.76 0.39 -23.51
N LEU A 113 -20.31 -0.59 -24.20
CA LEU A 113 -20.34 -0.61 -25.67
C LEU A 113 -21.13 0.57 -26.25
N ASP A 114 -22.31 0.82 -25.70
CA ASP A 114 -23.21 1.85 -26.20
C ASP A 114 -22.66 3.26 -25.90
N ALA A 115 -21.95 3.45 -24.79
CA ALA A 115 -21.34 4.72 -24.40
C ALA A 115 -19.96 4.96 -25.05
N CYS A 116 -19.07 3.96 -25.08
CA CYS A 116 -17.67 4.12 -25.46
C CYS A 116 -17.34 3.65 -26.88
N ALA A 117 -18.00 2.61 -27.41
CA ALA A 117 -17.69 2.05 -28.73
C ALA A 117 -18.57 2.59 -29.86
N ARG A 118 -19.82 2.97 -29.56
CA ARG A 118 -20.79 3.44 -30.56
C ARG A 118 -20.93 4.95 -30.64
N THR A 119 -20.24 5.72 -29.80
CA THR A 119 -20.29 7.19 -29.83
C THR A 119 -18.91 7.82 -30.01
N SER A 120 -18.81 8.78 -30.91
CA SER A 120 -17.63 9.63 -31.12
C SER A 120 -17.68 10.91 -30.29
N ALA A 121 -18.70 11.08 -29.45
CA ALA A 121 -19.06 12.33 -28.78
C ALA A 121 -18.85 12.29 -27.26
N TRP A 122 -18.07 11.35 -26.74
CA TRP A 122 -17.80 11.30 -25.32
C TRP A 122 -16.65 12.26 -24.96
N THR A 123 -16.92 13.17 -24.04
CA THR A 123 -15.90 13.91 -23.30
C THR A 123 -15.99 13.44 -21.86
N ALA A 124 -14.86 13.33 -21.15
CA ALA A 124 -14.84 12.96 -19.72
C ALA A 124 -15.74 13.87 -18.84
N ARG A 125 -16.14 15.04 -19.35
CA ARG A 125 -17.08 15.98 -18.72
C ARG A 125 -18.56 15.57 -18.82
N GLY A 126 -18.92 14.69 -19.75
CA GLY A 126 -20.29 14.23 -19.99
C GLY A 126 -20.65 12.94 -19.26
N ILE A 127 -19.67 12.28 -18.64
CA ILE A 127 -19.92 11.17 -17.72
C ILE A 127 -20.24 11.82 -16.37
N PRO A 128 -21.46 11.68 -15.82
CA PRO A 128 -21.75 12.17 -14.49
C PRO A 128 -20.80 11.45 -13.52
N LEU A 129 -19.87 12.22 -12.95
CA LEU A 129 -19.02 11.75 -11.87
C LEU A 129 -19.89 11.65 -10.63
N GLU A 130 -20.41 10.47 -10.36
CA GLU A 130 -21.05 10.17 -9.09
C GLU A 130 -19.96 9.91 -8.05
N HIS A 131 -19.83 10.84 -7.10
CA HIS A 131 -19.01 10.61 -5.92
C HIS A 131 -19.74 9.63 -5.00
N ALA A 132 -19.42 8.34 -5.14
CA ALA A 132 -19.88 7.33 -4.22
C ALA A 132 -18.95 7.27 -3.01
N THR A 133 -19.47 7.58 -1.82
CA THR A 133 -18.78 7.27 -0.56
C THR A 133 -19.04 5.81 -0.22
N VAL A 134 -18.07 4.95 -0.53
CA VAL A 134 -18.12 3.55 -0.10
C VAL A 134 -17.62 3.49 1.34
N ARG A 135 -18.52 3.17 2.29
CA ARG A 135 -18.11 2.83 3.64
C ARG A 135 -17.50 1.43 3.62
N CYS A 136 -16.17 1.38 3.61
CA CYS A 136 -15.42 0.14 3.73
C CYS A 136 -15.34 -0.23 5.21
N ARG A 137 -16.02 -1.30 5.64
CA ARG A 137 -15.75 -1.93 6.94
C ARG A 137 -14.50 -2.78 6.77
N LEU A 138 -13.40 -2.35 7.36
CA LEU A 138 -12.17 -3.14 7.39
C LEU A 138 -12.38 -4.35 8.30
N THR A 139 -12.00 -5.53 7.83
CA THR A 139 -11.85 -6.71 8.69
C THR A 139 -10.75 -6.47 9.73
N ARG A 140 -10.78 -7.23 10.83
CA ARG A 140 -9.77 -7.09 11.90
C ARG A 140 -8.34 -7.18 11.37
N SER A 141 -8.08 -8.08 10.43
CA SER A 141 -6.75 -8.23 9.82
C SER A 141 -6.35 -7.09 8.87
N GLU A 142 -7.30 -6.45 8.18
CA GLU A 142 -7.02 -5.25 7.37
C GLU A 142 -6.74 -4.04 8.24
N GLN A 143 -7.47 -3.89 9.35
CA GLN A 143 -7.20 -2.85 10.33
C GLN A 143 -5.75 -2.96 10.81
N LEU A 144 -5.29 -4.16 11.20
CA LEU A 144 -3.91 -4.40 11.63
C LEU A 144 -2.86 -3.96 10.59
N LEU A 145 -3.08 -4.28 9.31
CA LEU A 145 -2.17 -3.90 8.22
C LEU A 145 -2.21 -2.39 7.95
N TYR A 146 -3.40 -1.80 7.96
CA TYR A 146 -3.59 -0.35 7.81
C TYR A 146 -2.84 0.42 8.89
N PHE A 147 -2.99 0.03 10.15
CA PHE A 147 -2.31 0.69 11.27
C PHE A 147 -0.81 0.45 11.27
N SER A 148 -0.36 -0.75 10.87
CA SER A 148 1.06 -1.03 10.65
C SER A 148 1.68 -0.04 9.67
N GLU A 149 1.01 0.17 8.54
CA GLU A 149 1.50 1.09 7.51
C GLU A 149 1.37 2.56 7.95
N ARG A 150 0.36 2.89 8.75
CA ARG A 150 0.19 4.24 9.35
C ARG A 150 1.35 4.62 10.27
N GLN A 151 1.82 3.70 11.10
CA GLN A 151 3.02 3.92 11.93
C GLN A 151 4.26 4.19 11.07
N ARG A 152 4.37 3.53 9.91
CA ARG A 152 5.52 3.66 9.01
C ARG A 152 5.51 4.99 8.25
N VAL A 153 4.33 5.46 7.89
CA VAL A 153 4.10 6.63 7.02
C VAL A 153 3.74 7.87 7.85
N ARG A 154 4.09 7.91 9.15
CA ARG A 154 3.67 8.90 10.17
C ARG A 154 3.63 10.37 9.71
N TYR A 155 4.57 10.80 8.87
CA TYR A 155 4.64 12.17 8.34
C TYR A 155 4.10 12.34 6.92
N GLU A 156 3.88 11.23 6.21
CA GLU A 156 3.44 11.18 4.83
C GLU A 156 1.94 10.81 4.71
N ALA A 157 1.29 10.38 5.79
CA ALA A 157 -0.10 9.87 5.75
C ALA A 157 -1.12 10.92 5.28
N THR A 158 -0.82 12.21 5.49
CA THR A 158 -1.63 13.34 5.00
C THR A 158 -1.36 13.69 3.54
N THR A 159 -0.32 13.11 2.93
CA THR A 159 -0.02 13.27 1.51
C THR A 159 -0.80 12.27 0.68
N THR A 160 -1.07 12.61 -0.57
CA THR A 160 -1.73 11.69 -1.53
C THR A 160 -1.01 10.35 -1.65
N GLN A 161 0.32 10.37 -1.57
CA GLN A 161 1.14 9.15 -1.66
C GLN A 161 1.03 8.28 -0.41
N GLY A 162 0.96 8.87 0.79
CA GLY A 162 0.74 8.13 2.02
C GLY A 162 -0.67 7.56 2.11
N ALA A 163 -1.68 8.35 1.72
CA ALA A 163 -3.07 7.87 1.61
C ALA A 163 -3.19 6.68 0.64
N GLN A 164 -2.52 6.73 -0.51
CA GLN A 164 -2.49 5.60 -1.46
C GLN A 164 -1.84 4.35 -0.88
N ARG A 165 -0.77 4.48 -0.07
CA ARG A 165 -0.15 3.33 0.60
C ARG A 165 -1.07 2.69 1.64
N LEU A 166 -1.76 3.52 2.41
CA LEU A 166 -2.75 3.07 3.39
C LEU A 166 -3.94 2.35 2.73
N LEU A 167 -4.43 2.87 1.59
CA LEU A 167 -5.52 2.24 0.84
C LEU A 167 -5.14 0.87 0.30
N ARG A 168 -3.88 0.64 -0.11
CA ARG A 168 -3.40 -0.68 -0.57
C ARG A 168 -3.38 -1.74 0.53
N ALA A 169 -3.43 -1.34 1.80
CA ALA A 169 -3.53 -2.29 2.93
C ALA A 169 -4.98 -2.79 3.14
N CYS A 170 -5.97 -2.20 2.47
CA CYS A 170 -7.34 -2.70 2.42
C CYS A 170 -7.48 -3.67 1.23
N THR A 171 -7.98 -4.88 1.47
CA THR A 171 -8.18 -5.91 0.44
C THR A 171 -9.17 -5.45 -0.63
N GLN A 172 -10.09 -4.54 -0.29
CA GLN A 172 -11.01 -3.92 -1.25
C GLN A 172 -10.31 -3.08 -2.32
N PHE A 173 -9.07 -2.63 -2.07
CA PHE A 173 -8.25 -1.85 -2.99
C PHE A 173 -6.87 -2.49 -3.27
N SER A 174 -6.63 -3.71 -2.76
CA SER A 174 -5.46 -4.51 -3.08
C SER A 174 -5.59 -5.01 -4.52
N ALA A 175 -4.66 -4.62 -5.39
CA ALA A 175 -4.59 -5.14 -6.75
C ALA A 175 -4.15 -6.62 -6.81
N ASP A 176 -3.61 -7.15 -5.71
CA ASP A 176 -3.04 -8.49 -5.64
C ASP A 176 -4.04 -9.45 -4.99
N ALA A 177 -4.90 -10.04 -5.83
CA ALA A 177 -5.94 -11.00 -5.43
C ALA A 177 -5.39 -12.41 -5.06
N ALA A 178 -4.07 -12.59 -5.00
CA ALA A 178 -3.44 -13.91 -4.93
C ALA A 178 -3.06 -14.37 -3.51
N GLU A 179 -3.07 -13.49 -2.52
CA GLU A 179 -2.61 -13.81 -1.16
C GLU A 179 -3.75 -13.70 -0.15
N THR A 180 -3.89 -14.70 0.73
CA THR A 180 -4.88 -14.64 1.80
C THR A 180 -4.46 -13.58 2.81
N LEU A 181 -5.41 -12.81 3.32
CA LEU A 181 -5.19 -11.73 4.28
C LEU A 181 -4.38 -12.19 5.52
N GLU A 182 -4.62 -13.42 5.98
CA GLU A 182 -3.88 -14.03 7.09
C GLU A 182 -2.40 -14.25 6.75
N SER A 183 -2.08 -14.64 5.51
CA SER A 183 -0.69 -14.80 5.06
C SER A 183 0.06 -13.47 4.97
N SER A 184 -0.63 -12.37 4.64
CA SER A 184 -0.09 -11.02 4.63
C SER A 184 0.22 -10.54 6.06
N VAL A 185 -0.70 -10.78 7.00
CA VAL A 185 -0.49 -10.48 8.43
C VAL A 185 0.71 -11.26 9.01
N GLN A 186 0.82 -12.55 8.72
CA GLN A 186 1.95 -13.37 9.20
C GLN A 186 3.29 -12.94 8.62
N ARG A 187 3.31 -12.52 7.35
CA ARG A 187 4.52 -11.97 6.71
C ARG A 187 4.94 -10.65 7.32
N GLU A 188 3.99 -9.78 7.62
CA GLU A 188 4.24 -8.50 8.29
C GLU A 188 4.88 -8.73 9.68
N LEU A 189 4.34 -9.68 10.46
CA LEU A 189 4.94 -10.08 11.73
C LEU A 189 6.38 -10.59 11.56
N ARG A 190 6.61 -11.49 10.59
CA ARG A 190 7.96 -12.02 10.30
C ARG A 190 8.93 -10.91 9.90
N ARG A 191 8.48 -9.94 9.09
CA ARG A 191 9.29 -8.79 8.72
C ARG A 191 9.69 -7.97 9.95
N ARG A 192 8.74 -7.61 10.80
CA ARG A 192 9.01 -6.85 12.04
C ARG A 192 9.94 -7.60 12.99
N LYS A 193 9.77 -8.91 13.14
CA LYS A 193 10.70 -9.74 13.94
C LYS A 193 12.11 -9.76 13.35
N ALA A 194 12.24 -9.80 12.02
CA ALA A 194 13.54 -9.71 11.37
C ALA A 194 14.19 -8.32 11.54
N GLU A 195 13.39 -7.24 11.48
CA GLU A 195 13.87 -5.87 11.76
C GLU A 195 14.38 -5.72 13.19
N LEU A 196 13.65 -6.26 14.18
CA LEU A 196 14.10 -6.31 15.58
C LEU A 196 15.40 -7.10 15.73
N ALA A 197 15.44 -8.32 15.20
CA ALA A 197 16.63 -9.16 15.28
C ALA A 197 17.85 -8.48 14.62
N SER A 198 17.64 -7.76 13.51
CA SER A 198 18.69 -6.98 12.87
C SER A 198 19.16 -5.80 13.75
N ALA A 199 18.25 -5.10 14.43
CA ALA A 199 18.60 -3.98 15.31
C ALA A 199 19.36 -4.47 16.56
N GLU A 200 18.92 -5.58 17.16
CA GLU A 200 19.60 -6.24 18.28
C GLU A 200 20.99 -6.76 17.89
N ALA A 201 21.14 -7.32 16.69
CA ALA A 201 22.43 -7.76 16.18
C ALA A 201 23.41 -6.58 16.03
N VAL A 202 22.95 -5.43 15.52
CA VAL A 202 23.77 -4.20 15.43
C VAL A 202 24.23 -3.77 16.82
N LEU A 203 23.33 -3.74 17.80
CA LEU A 203 23.68 -3.43 19.19
C LEU A 203 24.70 -4.40 19.78
N ALA A 204 24.52 -5.71 19.56
CA ALA A 204 25.46 -6.71 20.04
C ALA A 204 26.85 -6.55 19.43
N THR A 205 26.94 -6.25 18.12
CA THR A 205 28.22 -5.99 17.45
C THR A 205 28.88 -4.69 17.93
N ASN A 206 28.11 -3.65 18.18
CA ASN A 206 28.62 -2.36 18.64
C ASN A 206 29.03 -2.40 20.12
N GLY A 207 28.29 -3.11 20.97
CA GLY A 207 28.66 -3.37 22.37
C GLY A 207 29.93 -4.21 22.50
N ALA A 208 30.11 -5.23 21.66
CA ALA A 208 31.36 -6.01 21.60
C ALA A 208 32.56 -5.18 21.10
N GLY A 209 32.32 -4.20 20.21
CA GLY A 209 33.32 -3.25 19.74
C GLY A 209 33.71 -2.19 20.80
N GLN A 210 32.74 -1.69 21.56
CA GLN A 210 32.96 -0.71 22.64
C GLN A 210 33.81 -1.28 23.78
N HIS A 211 33.59 -2.54 24.17
CA HIS A 211 34.41 -3.22 25.19
C HIS A 211 35.89 -3.35 24.78
N LYS A 212 36.18 -3.28 23.47
CA LYS A 212 37.53 -3.31 22.89
C LYS A 212 38.11 -1.89 22.67
N ALA A 213 37.24 -0.89 22.50
CA ALA A 213 37.58 0.51 22.27
C ALA A 213 37.64 1.37 23.55
N GLU A 214 37.07 0.94 24.68
CA GLU A 214 37.26 1.60 25.99
C GLU A 214 38.73 1.57 26.46
N LEU A 215 39.57 0.70 25.88
CA LEU A 215 41.03 0.72 26.03
C LEU A 215 41.74 1.77 25.16
N ALA A 216 41.01 2.48 24.27
CA ALA A 216 41.57 3.43 23.31
C ALA A 216 40.59 4.59 22.97
N ASN A 217 40.52 5.58 23.87
CA ASN A 217 40.10 6.98 23.64
C ASN A 217 38.64 7.24 23.18
N ALA A 218 37.82 7.77 24.09
CA ALA A 218 36.38 8.01 23.92
C ALA A 218 36.05 9.47 23.55
N SER A 219 35.36 9.68 22.42
CA SER A 219 34.53 10.88 22.19
C SER A 219 33.55 10.77 21.01
N SER A 220 33.79 9.88 20.03
CA SER A 220 32.96 9.77 18.82
C SER A 220 31.89 8.66 18.84
N GLY A 221 32.00 7.65 19.73
CA GLY A 221 31.14 6.46 19.73
C GLY A 221 29.80 6.57 20.48
N ALA A 222 29.59 7.64 21.26
CA ALA A 222 28.40 7.78 22.11
C ALA A 222 27.11 8.10 21.33
N SER A 223 27.22 8.78 20.19
CA SER A 223 26.05 9.23 19.41
C SER A 223 25.43 8.13 18.54
N SER A 224 26.23 7.22 18.00
CA SER A 224 25.73 6.10 17.19
C SER A 224 25.09 5.02 18.05
N ALA A 225 25.67 4.73 19.22
CA ALA A 225 25.13 3.74 20.15
C ALA A 225 23.73 4.14 20.68
N ALA A 226 23.54 5.41 21.05
CA ALA A 226 22.24 5.92 21.46
C ALA A 226 21.20 5.83 20.33
N ALA A 227 21.60 6.09 19.08
CA ALA A 227 20.71 5.98 17.92
C ALA A 227 20.36 4.52 17.57
N ASP A 228 21.31 3.60 17.72
CA ASP A 228 21.08 2.16 17.53
C ASP A 228 20.18 1.59 18.64
N GLU A 229 20.36 2.07 19.87
CA GLU A 229 19.53 1.69 21.01
C GLU A 229 18.10 2.20 20.82
N GLU A 230 17.94 3.46 20.41
CA GLU A 230 16.62 4.00 20.04
C GLU A 230 15.96 3.21 18.91
N ARG A 231 16.73 2.77 17.91
CA ARG A 231 16.22 1.95 16.81
C ARG A 231 15.73 0.59 17.29
N ALA A 232 16.48 -0.10 18.15
CA ALA A 232 16.09 -1.39 18.70
C ALA A 232 14.86 -1.26 19.59
N VAL A 233 14.80 -0.24 20.45
CA VAL A 233 13.63 0.07 21.29
C VAL A 233 12.40 0.30 20.42
N ARG A 234 12.53 1.07 19.34
CA ARG A 234 11.44 1.31 18.39
C ARG A 234 10.99 0.05 17.66
N ALA A 235 11.93 -0.80 17.23
CA ALA A 235 11.63 -2.08 16.59
C ALA A 235 10.92 -3.04 17.55
N ALA A 236 11.37 -3.13 18.80
CA ALA A 236 10.75 -3.96 19.84
C ALA A 236 9.33 -3.48 20.16
N ALA A 237 9.13 -2.17 20.26
CA ALA A 237 7.82 -1.58 20.49
C ALA A 237 6.86 -1.83 19.32
N SER A 238 7.36 -1.80 18.08
CA SER A 238 6.61 -2.14 16.86
C SER A 238 6.17 -3.61 16.81
N VAL A 239 7.04 -4.55 17.23
CA VAL A 239 6.69 -5.98 17.33
C VAL A 239 5.63 -6.20 18.40
N ARG A 240 5.83 -5.65 19.61
CA ARG A 240 4.89 -5.76 20.73
C ARG A 240 3.51 -5.22 20.36
N TYR A 241 3.46 -4.04 19.72
CA TYR A 241 2.22 -3.45 19.22
C TYR A 241 1.45 -4.44 18.33
N PHE A 242 2.15 -4.99 17.33
CA PHE A 242 1.53 -5.87 16.34
C PHE A 242 1.02 -7.17 16.97
N GLU A 243 1.77 -7.76 17.89
CA GLU A 243 1.37 -8.97 18.60
C GLU A 243 0.15 -8.74 19.52
N LEU A 244 0.11 -7.63 20.25
CA LEU A 244 -1.04 -7.24 21.07
C LEU A 244 -2.29 -7.01 20.24
N ALA A 245 -2.16 -6.28 19.13
CA ALA A 245 -3.27 -6.02 18.23
C ALA A 245 -3.75 -7.32 17.55
N MET A 246 -2.85 -8.27 17.23
CA MET A 246 -3.24 -9.61 16.76
C MET A 246 -4.04 -10.41 17.79
N ARG A 247 -3.64 -10.37 19.06
CA ARG A 247 -4.37 -11.05 20.15
C ARG A 247 -5.76 -10.45 20.33
N ALA A 248 -5.86 -9.12 20.36
CA ALA A 248 -7.14 -8.41 20.39
C ALA A 248 -8.04 -8.80 19.21
N ALA A 249 -7.48 -8.80 18.00
CA ALA A 249 -8.19 -9.19 16.79
C ALA A 249 -8.69 -10.64 16.80
N ARG A 250 -8.04 -11.54 17.53
CA ARG A 250 -8.45 -12.94 17.69
C ARG A 250 -9.43 -13.17 18.84
N GLY A 251 -9.73 -12.14 19.63
CA GLY A 251 -10.50 -12.29 20.87
C GLY A 251 -9.80 -13.18 21.89
N GLU A 252 -8.47 -13.29 21.83
CA GLU A 252 -7.71 -14.03 22.82
C GLU A 252 -7.69 -13.22 24.12
N GLU A 253 -8.22 -13.80 25.20
CA GLU A 253 -8.11 -13.21 26.54
C GLU A 253 -6.63 -13.11 26.95
N ALA A 254 -6.28 -12.06 27.67
CA ALA A 254 -4.93 -11.88 28.18
C ALA A 254 -4.61 -13.02 29.17
N GLY A 255 -3.73 -13.95 28.76
CA GLY A 255 -3.22 -15.01 29.65
C GLY A 255 -2.44 -14.45 30.86
N GLU A 256 -1.92 -15.35 31.72
CA GLU A 256 -1.19 -15.00 32.97
C GLU A 256 0.00 -14.03 32.80
N GLU A 257 0.53 -13.85 31.58
CA GLU A 257 1.55 -12.86 31.22
C GLU A 257 0.95 -11.61 30.54
N ALA A 258 -0.13 -11.07 31.08
CA ALA A 258 -0.70 -9.81 30.60
C ALA A 258 0.30 -8.67 30.82
N PRO A 259 0.52 -7.79 29.82
CA PRO A 259 1.41 -6.65 30.01
C PRO A 259 0.87 -5.72 31.10
N THR A 260 1.75 -5.11 31.89
CA THR A 260 1.36 -4.17 32.95
C THR A 260 1.37 -2.74 32.42
N CYS A 261 0.43 -1.92 32.90
CA CYS A 261 0.40 -0.49 32.60
C CYS A 261 1.53 0.19 33.36
N SER A 262 2.41 0.91 32.68
CA SER A 262 3.51 1.64 33.35
C SER A 262 3.07 2.89 34.13
N ILE A 263 1.81 3.32 34.01
CA ILE A 263 1.27 4.47 34.75
C ILE A 263 0.68 4.03 36.09
N CYS A 264 -0.22 3.03 36.11
CA CYS A 264 -0.87 2.55 37.33
C CYS A 264 -0.29 1.23 37.88
N LEU A 265 0.60 0.57 37.13
CA LEU A 265 1.22 -0.73 37.47
C LEU A 265 0.25 -1.92 37.55
N GLU A 266 -0.99 -1.75 37.12
CA GLU A 266 -2.01 -2.80 37.04
C GLU A 266 -1.94 -3.55 35.70
N GLY A 267 -2.51 -4.76 35.63
CA GLY A 267 -2.60 -5.55 34.40
C GLY A 267 -3.42 -4.86 33.30
N LEU A 268 -2.94 -4.92 32.06
CA LEU A 268 -3.63 -4.42 30.87
C LEU A 268 -4.52 -5.53 30.30
N ALA A 269 -5.83 -5.37 30.45
CA ALA A 269 -6.78 -6.10 29.63
C ALA A 269 -6.75 -5.54 28.19
N THR A 270 -6.86 -6.42 27.19
CA THR A 270 -6.75 -6.07 25.77
C THR A 270 -7.80 -5.02 25.34
N GLU A 271 -8.98 -5.05 25.94
CA GLU A 271 -10.10 -4.15 25.64
C GLU A 271 -9.93 -2.75 26.25
N ALA A 272 -9.20 -2.63 27.35
CA ALA A 272 -8.98 -1.37 28.05
C ALA A 272 -7.59 -0.78 27.79
N ALA A 273 -6.80 -1.40 26.90
CA ALA A 273 -5.48 -0.94 26.54
C ALA A 273 -5.55 0.10 25.42
N SER A 274 -4.68 1.09 25.48
CA SER A 274 -4.36 1.99 24.39
C SER A 274 -2.88 1.85 24.06
N ILE A 275 -2.56 1.96 22.78
CA ILE A 275 -1.19 1.88 22.31
C ILE A 275 -0.84 3.14 21.55
N THR A 276 0.33 3.66 21.88
CA THR A 276 0.92 4.83 21.22
C THR A 276 1.67 4.42 19.96
N VAL A 277 1.85 5.34 19.01
CA VAL A 277 2.68 5.12 17.80
C VAL A 277 4.14 4.80 18.10
N CYS A 278 4.65 5.14 19.29
CA CYS A 278 5.97 4.71 19.74
C CYS A 278 5.96 3.29 20.34
N GLY A 279 4.83 2.57 20.28
CA GLY A 279 4.63 1.18 20.67
C GLY A 279 4.57 0.93 22.19
N HIS A 280 4.35 1.99 22.98
CA HIS A 280 4.10 1.88 24.42
C HIS A 280 2.61 1.73 24.71
N THR A 281 2.28 0.82 25.62
CA THR A 281 0.92 0.39 25.96
C THR A 281 0.54 0.84 27.36
N PHE A 282 -0.68 1.33 27.52
CA PHE A 282 -1.23 1.87 28.76
C PHE A 282 -2.71 1.55 28.85
N HIS A 283 -3.37 1.69 30.00
CA HIS A 283 -4.83 1.74 29.96
C HIS A 283 -5.27 3.00 29.22
N THR A 284 -6.36 2.94 28.47
CA THR A 284 -6.95 4.09 27.76
C THR A 284 -7.13 5.27 28.71
N ARG A 285 -7.78 5.04 29.86
CA ARG A 285 -7.94 6.04 30.92
C ARG A 285 -6.63 6.65 31.42
N CYS A 286 -5.57 5.84 31.50
CA CYS A 286 -4.29 6.28 32.06
C CYS A 286 -3.54 7.15 31.07
N ILE A 287 -3.53 6.78 29.79
CA ILE A 287 -2.84 7.59 28.78
C ILE A 287 -3.62 8.86 28.45
N GLU A 288 -4.95 8.84 28.45
CA GLU A 288 -5.77 10.05 28.30
C GLU A 288 -5.53 11.03 29.44
N ALA A 289 -5.43 10.55 30.68
CA ALA A 289 -5.10 11.41 31.82
C ALA A 289 -3.67 11.97 31.76
N ALA A 290 -2.71 11.19 31.22
CA ALA A 290 -1.32 11.62 31.07
C ALA A 290 -1.08 12.50 29.84
N CYS A 291 -1.95 12.41 28.83
CA CYS A 291 -1.89 13.14 27.57
C CYS A 291 -3.30 13.66 27.23
N PRO A 292 -3.83 14.63 27.99
CA PRO A 292 -5.21 15.11 27.82
C PRO A 292 -5.43 15.85 26.50
N PHE A 293 -4.36 16.31 25.84
CA PHE A 293 -4.43 17.13 24.62
C PHE A 293 -5.34 18.35 24.74
N GLU A 294 -5.46 18.89 25.96
CA GLU A 294 -6.26 20.08 26.25
C GLU A 294 -5.39 21.35 26.22
N GLY A 295 -5.94 22.44 25.66
CA GLY A 295 -5.28 23.74 25.58
C GLY A 295 -4.42 23.96 24.31
N TYR A 296 -3.56 24.98 24.33
CA TYR A 296 -2.75 25.39 23.16
C TYR A 296 -1.66 24.38 22.76
N SER A 297 -1.42 23.34 23.56
CA SER A 297 -0.44 22.28 23.28
C SER A 297 -1.09 21.13 22.53
N ILE A 298 -1.01 21.19 21.19
CA ILE A 298 -1.42 20.08 20.30
C ILE A 298 -0.47 18.86 20.37
N ARG A 299 0.54 18.89 21.23
CA ARG A 299 1.58 17.85 21.35
C ARG A 299 1.81 17.50 22.82
N GLU A 300 1.68 16.22 23.12
CA GLU A 300 2.01 15.64 24.43
C GLU A 300 3.23 14.73 24.30
N ARG A 301 3.70 14.16 25.41
CA ARG A 301 4.88 13.26 25.40
C ARG A 301 4.53 11.91 25.99
N CYS A 302 4.98 10.84 25.32
CA CYS A 302 4.85 9.48 25.84
C CYS A 302 5.49 9.35 27.24
N PRO A 303 4.80 8.78 28.24
CA PRO A 303 5.34 8.63 29.60
C PRO A 303 6.59 7.76 29.70
N ILE A 304 6.81 6.82 28.76
CA ILE A 304 7.98 5.94 28.77
C ILE A 304 9.16 6.55 28.00
N CYS A 305 8.97 6.90 26.73
CA CYS A 305 10.08 7.33 25.87
C CYS A 305 10.12 8.83 25.54
N ARG A 306 9.18 9.63 26.05
CA ARG A 306 9.07 11.08 25.84
C ARG A 306 8.92 11.53 24.37
N ALA A 307 8.68 10.59 23.46
CA ALA A 307 8.33 10.87 22.08
C ALA A 307 7.11 11.79 22.03
N GLU A 308 7.14 12.78 21.13
CA GLU A 308 5.99 13.65 20.91
C GLU A 308 4.81 12.83 20.36
N LEU A 309 3.64 13.07 20.92
CA LEU A 309 2.37 12.45 20.57
C LEU A 309 1.39 13.55 20.17
N VAL A 310 0.60 13.29 19.14
CA VAL A 310 -0.62 14.06 18.81
C VAL A 310 -1.86 13.20 19.10
N PRO A 311 -3.10 13.74 19.11
CA PRO A 311 -4.30 12.94 19.42
C PRO A 311 -4.44 11.66 18.58
N ASN A 312 -4.08 11.72 17.29
CA ASN A 312 -4.14 10.57 16.39
C ASN A 312 -3.02 9.53 16.60
N ASP A 313 -2.05 9.80 17.48
CA ASP A 313 -0.95 8.90 17.79
C ASP A 313 -1.29 7.88 18.91
N ILE A 314 -2.52 7.92 19.44
CA ILE A 314 -3.01 7.02 20.50
C ILE A 314 -4.22 6.28 19.97
N GLU A 315 -4.16 4.95 19.97
CA GLU A 315 -5.24 4.09 19.50
C GLU A 315 -5.68 3.14 20.60
N ALA A 316 -6.98 3.08 20.88
CA ALA A 316 -7.55 2.13 21.81
C ALA A 316 -7.59 0.74 21.17
N ALA A 317 -7.11 -0.28 21.88
CA ALA A 317 -7.08 -1.66 21.41
C ALA A 317 -8.49 -2.28 21.32
N SER A 318 -9.50 -1.71 21.99
CA SER A 318 -10.91 -2.03 21.76
C SER A 318 -11.38 -1.73 20.34
N GLN A 319 -10.72 -0.82 19.61
CA GLN A 319 -11.03 -0.58 18.19
C GLN A 319 -10.80 -1.82 17.31
N PHE A 320 -10.09 -2.84 17.84
CA PHE A 320 -9.88 -4.13 17.18
C PHE A 320 -10.90 -5.20 17.58
N CYS A 321 -11.71 -4.94 18.63
CA CYS A 321 -12.61 -5.93 19.21
C CYS A 321 -14.06 -5.80 18.68
N GLU A 322 -14.54 -4.61 18.32
CA GLU A 322 -15.97 -4.38 18.02
C GLU A 322 -16.34 -4.27 16.53
N ALA A 323 -17.27 -5.15 16.12
CA ALA A 323 -18.47 -4.83 15.34
C ALA A 323 -19.40 -6.04 15.47
N GLU A 324 -20.00 -6.23 16.66
CA GLU A 324 -21.19 -7.07 16.76
C GLU A 324 -22.32 -6.45 15.94
N GLU A 325 -23.12 -7.33 15.38
CA GLU A 325 -24.22 -7.11 14.45
C GLU A 325 -25.20 -6.03 14.94
N GLU A 326 -25.23 -4.88 14.27
CA GLU A 326 -26.49 -4.15 14.11
C GLU A 326 -27.12 -4.65 12.80
N GLU A 327 -27.94 -5.69 12.92
CA GLU A 327 -28.98 -6.02 11.96
C GLU A 327 -30.04 -4.89 11.97
N GLU A 328 -30.13 -4.14 10.87
CA GLU A 328 -31.38 -3.49 10.42
C GLU A 328 -31.39 -3.36 8.89
#